data_AF-A0A9E2FCN0-F1
#
_entry.id   AF-A0A9E2FCN0-F1
#
_cell.length_a   1.000
_cell.length_b   1.000
_cell.length_c   1.000
_cell.angle_alpha   90.00
_cell.angle_beta   90.00
_cell.angle_gamma   90.00
#
_symmetry.space_group_name_H-M   'P 1'
#
loop_
_entity.id
_entity.type
_entity.pdbx_description
1 polymer ?
#
loop_
_entity_poly.entity_id
_entity_poly.type
_entity_poly.pdbx_seq_one_letter_code
_entity_poly.pdbx_strand_id
1 'polypeptide(L)'
;MDSAEETNHPAPHTSGGSTEAPDMSVQAKEYLAACINDLWQEFETQAQDMSWMAPTHRAVPSQALGRIKSICQHIPELFGAMQAVGATHSAVPREALAMALKKFRVDLDPYECKEVVTMLAGIANGGRSGFDSVIRNRKKGGAAPASALPWGAGSE
;
A
#
# COMPACT_ATOMS: atom_id res chain seq x y z
N MET A 1 59.67 2.17 79.87
CA MET A 1 60.00 0.83 79.34
C MET A 1 58.84 -0.08 79.70
N ASP A 2 57.85 -0.13 78.82
CA ASP A 2 57.00 -1.31 78.64
C ASP A 2 56.36 -1.17 77.26
N SER A 3 56.52 -2.21 76.45
CA SER A 3 56.16 -2.27 75.04
C SER A 3 54.82 -2.98 74.93
N ALA A 4 53.86 -2.39 74.22
CA ALA A 4 52.74 -3.14 73.66
C ALA A 4 52.31 -2.46 72.34
N GLU A 5 52.73 -3.10 71.27
CA GLU A 5 52.45 -2.80 69.87
C GLU A 5 51.01 -3.24 69.56
N GLU A 6 50.05 -2.31 69.64
CA GLU A 6 48.66 -2.59 69.28
C GLU A 6 48.49 -2.41 67.76
N THR A 7 48.54 -3.54 67.07
CA THR A 7 48.41 -3.71 65.62
C THR A 7 46.97 -3.39 65.18
N ASN A 8 46.73 -2.13 64.85
CA ASN A 8 45.45 -1.66 64.32
C ASN A 8 45.30 -2.07 62.84
N HIS A 9 44.66 -3.22 62.58
CA HIS A 9 44.23 -3.62 61.24
C HIS A 9 42.79 -3.13 61.01
N PRO A 10 42.53 -2.20 60.08
CA PRO A 10 41.16 -1.93 59.66
C PRO A 10 40.64 -3.08 58.80
N ALA A 11 39.47 -3.60 59.19
CA ALA A 11 38.74 -4.68 58.51
C ALA A 11 38.51 -4.39 57.01
N PRO A 12 38.48 -5.42 56.16
CA PRO A 12 38.14 -5.22 54.76
C PRO A 12 36.69 -4.78 54.64
N HIS A 13 36.49 -3.63 54.00
CA HIS A 13 35.18 -3.16 53.57
C HIS A 13 34.63 -4.19 52.58
N THR A 14 33.70 -5.04 53.03
CA THR A 14 32.84 -5.77 52.11
C THR A 14 31.83 -4.76 51.56
N SER A 15 32.27 -3.96 50.58
CA SER A 15 31.36 -3.30 49.66
C SER A 15 30.72 -4.41 48.82
N GLY A 16 29.64 -4.96 49.35
CA GLY A 16 28.74 -5.84 48.63
C GLY A 16 28.05 -5.01 47.55
N GLY A 17 28.78 -4.74 46.47
CA GLY A 17 28.18 -4.34 45.20
C GLY A 17 27.35 -5.52 44.73
N SER A 18 26.08 -5.55 45.13
CA SER A 18 25.07 -6.38 44.50
C SER A 18 25.07 -6.01 43.03
N THR A 19 25.80 -6.80 42.23
CA THR A 19 25.58 -6.83 40.80
C THR A 19 24.21 -7.47 40.65
N GLU A 20 23.16 -6.65 40.67
CA GLU A 20 21.81 -7.08 40.33
C GLU A 20 21.93 -7.76 38.97
N ALA A 21 21.81 -9.09 38.98
CA ALA A 21 21.79 -9.86 37.75
C ALA A 21 20.67 -9.27 36.89
N PRO A 22 20.92 -8.94 35.62
CA PRO A 22 19.91 -8.33 34.78
C PRO A 22 18.66 -9.21 34.80
N ASP A 23 17.50 -8.60 35.07
CA ASP A 23 16.23 -9.31 35.04
C ASP A 23 15.99 -9.79 33.60
N MET A 24 16.35 -11.05 33.36
CA MET A 24 16.29 -11.70 32.07
C MET A 24 14.87 -11.64 31.47
N SER A 25 13.84 -11.49 32.30
CA SER A 25 12.46 -11.33 31.83
C SER A 25 12.20 -9.94 31.23
N VAL A 26 12.81 -8.89 31.78
CA VAL A 26 12.75 -7.52 31.22
C VAL A 26 13.52 -7.48 29.91
N GLN A 27 14.73 -8.03 29.90
CA GLN A 27 15.57 -8.06 28.71
C GLN A 27 14.95 -8.90 27.57
N ALA A 28 14.27 -10.00 27.89
CA ALA A 28 13.53 -10.78 26.89
C ALA A 28 12.33 -10.02 26.32
N LYS A 29 11.61 -9.24 27.14
CA LYS A 29 10.50 -8.39 26.68
C LYS A 29 10.99 -7.26 25.78
N GLU A 30 12.10 -6.62 26.13
CA GLU A 30 12.73 -5.59 25.32
C GLU A 30 13.18 -6.14 23.96
N TYR A 31 13.79 -7.33 23.95
CA TYR A 31 14.18 -8.00 22.71
C TYR A 31 12.97 -8.33 21.83
N LEU A 32 11.90 -8.89 22.40
CA LEU A 32 10.67 -9.17 21.65
C LEU A 32 10.03 -7.90 21.11
N ALA A 33 10.00 -6.81 21.89
CA ALA A 33 9.49 -5.52 21.44
C ALA A 33 10.33 -4.96 20.29
N ALA A 34 11.65 -5.08 20.35
CA ALA A 34 12.54 -4.70 19.26
C ALA A 34 12.26 -5.52 17.98
N CYS A 35 12.19 -6.85 18.09
CA CYS A 35 11.86 -7.71 16.93
C CYS A 35 10.49 -7.38 16.32
N ILE A 36 9.49 -7.09 17.16
CA ILE A 36 8.17 -6.67 16.68
C ILE A 36 8.28 -5.34 15.92
N ASN A 37 9.00 -4.36 16.46
CA ASN A 37 9.19 -3.06 15.81
C ASN A 37 9.94 -3.18 14.47
N ASP A 38 10.97 -4.02 14.40
CA ASP A 38 11.72 -4.27 13.17
C ASP A 38 10.81 -4.90 12.10
N LEU A 39 10.04 -5.94 12.47
CA LEU A 39 9.06 -6.56 11.56
C LEU A 39 7.99 -5.56 11.09
N TRP A 40 7.53 -4.67 11.97
CA TRP A 40 6.60 -3.60 11.61
C TRP A 40 7.23 -2.60 10.64
N GLN A 41 8.48 -2.19 10.86
CA GLN A 41 9.20 -1.32 9.93
C GLN A 41 9.41 -1.98 8.57
N GLU A 42 9.80 -3.26 8.54
CA GLU A 42 9.94 -4.01 7.30
C GLU A 42 8.63 -4.07 6.52
N PHE A 43 7.52 -4.34 7.23
CA PHE A 43 6.19 -4.36 6.63
C PHE A 43 5.79 -2.98 6.05
N GLU A 44 5.99 -1.91 6.82
CA GLU A 44 5.67 -0.54 6.38
C GLU A 44 6.53 -0.13 5.20
N THR A 45 7.82 -0.48 5.22
CA THR A 45 8.77 -0.22 4.13
C THR A 45 8.36 -0.94 2.86
N GLN A 46 7.93 -2.20 2.96
CA GLN A 46 7.41 -2.96 1.82
C GLN A 46 6.07 -2.40 1.31
N ALA A 47 5.21 -1.90 2.19
CA ALA A 47 3.95 -1.26 1.81
C ALA A 47 4.17 0.06 1.06
N GLN A 48 5.23 0.79 1.40
CA GLN A 48 5.64 2.05 0.79
C GLN A 48 6.65 1.89 -0.35
N ASP A 49 7.12 0.68 -0.65
CA ASP A 49 8.01 0.44 -1.77
C ASP A 49 7.29 0.79 -3.08
N MET A 50 7.72 1.89 -3.71
CA MET A 50 7.25 2.37 -5.01
C MET A 50 8.25 2.07 -6.13
N SER A 51 9.30 1.27 -5.87
CA SER A 51 10.28 0.84 -6.89
C SER A 51 9.61 0.18 -8.10
N TRP A 52 8.43 -0.40 -7.88
CA TRP A 52 7.62 -1.00 -8.91
C TRP A 52 6.99 -0.05 -9.91
N MET A 53 6.91 1.24 -9.59
CA MET A 53 6.49 2.30 -10.51
C MET A 53 7.63 2.77 -11.42
N ALA A 54 8.86 2.33 -11.18
CA ALA A 54 10.00 2.69 -12.02
C ALA A 54 9.84 2.13 -13.45
N PRO A 55 10.18 2.88 -14.50
CA PRO A 55 10.04 2.42 -15.89
C PRO A 55 10.78 1.13 -16.22
N THR A 56 11.83 0.80 -15.45
CA THR A 56 12.68 -0.39 -15.64
C THR A 56 12.19 -1.62 -14.87
N HIS A 57 11.20 -1.48 -13.98
CA HIS A 57 10.72 -2.58 -13.16
C HIS A 57 9.84 -3.53 -13.99
N ARG A 58 10.17 -4.82 -14.03
CA ARG A 58 9.30 -5.83 -14.67
C ARG A 58 8.04 -6.05 -13.85
N ALA A 59 6.86 -5.90 -14.46
CA ALA A 59 5.60 -6.21 -13.80
C ALA A 59 5.55 -7.70 -13.40
N VAL A 60 5.41 -7.98 -12.11
CA VAL A 60 5.21 -9.34 -11.59
C VAL A 60 3.73 -9.50 -11.22
N PRO A 61 2.95 -10.36 -11.92
CA PRO A 61 1.51 -10.46 -11.70
C PRO A 61 1.10 -10.81 -10.26
N SER A 62 1.91 -11.60 -9.54
CA SER A 62 1.63 -11.98 -8.15
C SER A 62 1.62 -10.79 -7.19
N GLN A 63 2.36 -9.73 -7.50
CA GLN A 63 2.44 -8.51 -6.68
C GLN A 63 1.43 -7.43 -7.10
N ALA A 64 0.81 -7.57 -8.28
CA ALA A 64 -0.14 -6.59 -8.82
C ALA A 64 -1.35 -6.37 -7.90
N LEU A 65 -1.90 -7.43 -7.31
CA LEU A 65 -3.07 -7.30 -6.42
C LEU A 65 -2.77 -6.50 -5.16
N GLY A 66 -1.60 -6.68 -4.56
CA GLY A 66 -1.18 -5.92 -3.37
C GLY A 66 -1.04 -4.43 -3.69
N ARG A 67 -0.45 -4.10 -4.84
CA ARG A 67 -0.27 -2.73 -5.32
C ARG A 67 -1.61 -2.08 -5.67
N ILE A 68 -2.50 -2.78 -6.39
CA ILE A 68 -3.85 -2.30 -6.69
C ILE A 68 -4.63 -2.02 -5.40
N LYS A 69 -4.54 -2.90 -4.39
CA LYS A 69 -5.14 -2.66 -3.08
C LYS A 69 -4.60 -1.37 -2.44
N SER A 70 -3.27 -1.18 -2.44
CA SER A 70 -2.64 0.02 -1.90
C SER A 70 -3.10 1.29 -2.61
N ILE A 71 -3.14 1.30 -3.95
CA ILE A 71 -3.66 2.43 -4.73
C ILE A 71 -5.10 2.75 -4.34
N CYS A 72 -5.96 1.72 -4.22
CA CYS A 72 -7.36 1.89 -3.88
C CYS A 72 -7.57 2.46 -2.47
N GLN A 73 -6.66 2.19 -1.53
CA GLN A 73 -6.69 2.69 -0.15
C GLN A 73 -6.22 4.15 -0.04
N HIS A 74 -5.17 4.52 -0.79
CA HIS A 74 -4.54 5.83 -0.67
C HIS A 74 -5.15 6.90 -1.58
N ILE A 75 -5.83 6.50 -2.67
CA ILE A 75 -6.50 7.43 -3.58
C ILE A 75 -8.02 7.36 -3.34
N PRO A 76 -8.61 8.28 -2.55
CA PRO A 76 -10.02 8.22 -2.20
C PRO A 76 -10.94 8.48 -3.41
N GLU A 77 -10.47 9.23 -4.39
CA GLU A 77 -11.24 9.58 -5.59
C GLU A 77 -11.25 8.42 -6.61
N LEU A 78 -12.43 8.01 -7.05
CA LEU A 78 -12.61 6.81 -7.88
C LEU A 78 -11.88 6.90 -9.22
N PHE A 79 -12.02 8.02 -9.93
CA PHE A 79 -11.37 8.19 -11.23
C PHE A 79 -9.84 8.16 -11.09
N GLY A 80 -9.29 8.85 -10.10
CA GLY A 80 -7.86 8.86 -9.81
C GLY A 80 -7.33 7.47 -9.48
N ALA A 81 -8.07 6.68 -8.70
CA ALA A 81 -7.70 5.30 -8.39
C ALA A 81 -7.71 4.43 -9.67
N MET A 82 -8.76 4.52 -10.49
CA MET A 82 -8.86 3.76 -11.74
C MET A 82 -7.80 4.18 -12.77
N GLN A 83 -7.50 5.48 -12.86
CA GLN A 83 -6.46 6.02 -13.73
C GLN A 83 -5.08 5.55 -13.27
N ALA A 84 -4.78 5.62 -11.98
CA ALA A 84 -3.51 5.16 -11.42
C ALA A 84 -3.33 3.64 -11.65
N VAL A 85 -4.36 2.83 -11.41
CA VAL A 85 -4.32 1.38 -11.69
C VAL A 85 -4.07 1.12 -13.18
N GLY A 86 -4.80 1.79 -14.07
CA GLY A 86 -4.65 1.60 -15.51
C GLY A 86 -3.28 2.02 -16.04
N ALA A 87 -2.71 3.12 -15.52
CA ALA A 87 -1.40 3.61 -15.93
C ALA A 87 -0.25 2.73 -15.42
N THR A 88 -0.37 2.22 -14.20
CA THR A 88 0.71 1.49 -13.52
C THR A 88 0.68 -0.02 -13.73
N HIS A 89 -0.47 -0.59 -14.13
CA HIS A 89 -0.66 -2.02 -14.35
C HIS A 89 -1.08 -2.34 -15.79
N SER A 90 -0.49 -1.65 -16.79
CA SER A 90 -0.80 -1.80 -18.21
C SER A 90 -0.58 -3.22 -18.77
N ALA A 91 0.29 -4.02 -18.13
CA ALA A 91 0.55 -5.41 -18.49
C ALA A 91 -0.55 -6.38 -18.04
N VAL A 92 -1.47 -5.95 -17.17
CA VAL A 92 -2.56 -6.79 -16.65
C VAL A 92 -3.79 -6.63 -17.56
N PRO A 93 -4.49 -7.72 -17.93
CA PRO A 93 -5.73 -7.63 -18.70
C PRO A 93 -6.79 -6.76 -18.01
N ARG A 94 -7.54 -5.96 -18.79
CA ARG A 94 -8.52 -4.99 -18.24
C ARG A 94 -9.62 -5.66 -17.44
N GLU A 95 -10.01 -6.88 -17.81
CA GLU A 95 -11.00 -7.69 -17.10
C GLU A 95 -10.50 -8.08 -15.71
N ALA A 96 -9.23 -8.45 -15.59
CA ALA A 96 -8.61 -8.76 -14.30
C ALA A 96 -8.46 -7.51 -13.43
N LEU A 97 -8.12 -6.37 -14.03
CA LEU A 97 -8.11 -5.08 -13.34
C LEU A 97 -9.50 -4.69 -12.83
N ALA A 98 -10.54 -4.87 -13.65
CA ALA A 98 -11.92 -4.57 -13.27
C ALA A 98 -12.39 -5.43 -12.09
N MET A 99 -12.07 -6.73 -12.07
CA MET A 99 -12.36 -7.61 -10.93
C MET A 99 -11.61 -7.17 -9.66
N ALA A 100 -10.33 -6.81 -9.78
CA ALA A 100 -9.53 -6.34 -8.66
C ALA A 100 -10.07 -5.01 -8.10
N LEU A 101 -10.40 -4.05 -8.97
CA LEU A 101 -10.99 -2.77 -8.59
C LEU A 101 -12.32 -2.96 -7.86
N LYS A 102 -13.21 -3.82 -8.36
CA LYS A 102 -14.47 -4.16 -7.69
C LYS A 102 -14.24 -4.78 -6.31
N LYS A 103 -13.23 -5.63 -6.15
CA LYS A 103 -12.90 -6.25 -4.85
C LYS A 103 -12.48 -5.24 -3.79
N PHE A 104 -11.81 -4.16 -4.18
CA PHE A 104 -11.23 -3.19 -3.23
C PHE A 104 -11.99 -1.87 -3.14
N ARG A 105 -12.96 -1.60 -4.02
CA ARG A 105 -13.73 -0.35 -4.07
C ARG A 105 -15.23 -0.61 -4.03
N VAL A 106 -15.84 -0.25 -2.91
CA VAL A 106 -17.31 -0.28 -2.71
C VAL A 106 -18.07 0.65 -3.67
N ASP A 107 -17.44 1.72 -4.14
CA ASP A 107 -18.05 2.64 -5.12
C ASP A 107 -18.40 1.95 -6.45
N LEU A 108 -17.75 0.82 -6.74
CA LEU A 108 -17.94 0.03 -7.94
C LEU A 108 -18.96 -1.11 -7.78
N ASP A 109 -19.48 -1.35 -6.57
CA ASP A 109 -20.50 -2.36 -6.29
C ASP A 109 -21.73 -2.26 -7.21
N PRO A 110 -22.30 -1.07 -7.47
CA PRO A 110 -23.45 -1.00 -8.35
C PRO A 110 -23.10 -1.34 -9.79
N TYR A 111 -21.85 -1.30 -10.24
CA TYR A 111 -21.47 -1.49 -11.64
C TYR A 111 -21.14 -2.94 -11.97
N GLU A 112 -21.55 -3.42 -13.14
CA GLU A 112 -21.11 -4.72 -13.61
C GLU A 112 -19.62 -4.70 -14.00
N CYS A 113 -18.96 -5.86 -13.96
CA CYS A 113 -17.55 -5.95 -14.33
C CYS A 113 -17.30 -5.42 -15.76
N LYS A 114 -18.24 -5.69 -16.68
CA LYS A 114 -18.21 -5.17 -18.06
C LYS A 114 -18.25 -3.63 -18.11
N GLU A 115 -19.07 -3.00 -17.28
CA GLU A 115 -19.15 -1.53 -17.20
C GLU A 115 -17.83 -0.94 -16.67
N VAL A 116 -17.20 -1.58 -15.67
CA VAL A 116 -15.90 -1.17 -15.14
C VAL A 116 -14.80 -1.29 -16.20
N VAL A 117 -14.81 -2.34 -17.04
CA VAL A 117 -13.89 -2.46 -18.19
C VAL A 117 -14.11 -1.31 -19.18
N THR A 118 -15.36 -0.97 -19.49
CA THR A 118 -15.64 0.18 -20.38
C THR A 118 -15.22 1.51 -19.77
N MET A 119 -15.32 1.68 -18.46
CA MET A 119 -14.78 2.86 -17.76
C MET A 119 -13.26 2.93 -17.87
N LEU A 120 -12.55 1.82 -17.65
CA LEU A 120 -11.09 1.77 -17.82
C LEU A 120 -10.67 2.12 -19.25
N ALA A 121 -11.40 1.63 -20.25
CA ALA A 121 -11.18 1.99 -21.65
C ALA A 121 -11.47 3.48 -21.91
N GLY A 122 -12.54 4.02 -21.33
CA GLY A 122 -12.89 5.44 -21.39
C GLY A 122 -11.81 6.33 -20.79
N ILE A 123 -11.25 5.94 -19.64
CA ILE A 123 -10.13 6.64 -18.99
C ILE A 123 -8.89 6.62 -19.90
N ALA A 124 -8.55 5.47 -20.48
CA ALA A 124 -7.36 5.34 -21.33
C ALA A 124 -7.42 6.22 -22.60
N ASN A 125 -8.62 6.38 -23.18
CA ASN A 125 -8.79 7.07 -24.47
C ASN A 125 -9.25 8.53 -24.33
N GLY A 126 -9.94 8.88 -23.24
CA GLY A 126 -10.56 10.18 -23.05
C GLY A 126 -10.41 10.76 -21.65
N GLY A 127 -9.58 10.15 -20.78
CA GLY A 127 -9.36 10.62 -19.42
C GLY A 127 -10.68 10.79 -18.64
N ARG A 128 -10.83 11.95 -17.99
CA ARG A 128 -12.01 12.23 -17.15
C ARG A 128 -13.30 12.29 -17.96
N SER A 129 -13.28 12.88 -19.16
CA SER A 129 -14.47 13.00 -19.99
C SER A 129 -14.96 11.64 -20.50
N GLY A 130 -14.03 10.73 -20.82
CA GLY A 130 -14.35 9.34 -21.19
C GLY A 130 -14.98 8.57 -20.02
N PHE A 131 -14.43 8.72 -18.82
CA PHE A 131 -15.01 8.15 -17.59
C PHE A 131 -16.43 8.66 -17.31
N ASP A 132 -16.61 9.97 -17.30
CA ASP A 132 -17.90 10.61 -17.02
C ASP A 132 -18.96 10.22 -18.07
N SER A 133 -18.55 10.01 -19.33
CA SER A 133 -19.44 9.57 -20.40
C SER A 133 -20.03 8.18 -20.12
N VAL A 134 -19.23 7.24 -19.60
CA VAL A 134 -19.73 5.91 -19.23
C VAL A 134 -20.75 5.99 -18.10
N ILE A 135 -20.46 6.79 -17.06
CA ILE A 135 -21.40 7.01 -15.94
C ILE A 135 -22.70 7.67 -16.44
N ARG A 136 -22.61 8.65 -17.33
CA ARG A 136 -23.78 9.34 -17.90
C ARG A 136 -24.64 8.42 -18.77
N ASN A 137 -24.01 7.60 -19.62
CA ASN A 137 -24.72 6.66 -20.49
C ASN A 137 -25.45 5.58 -19.69
N ARG A 138 -24.89 5.17 -18.56
CA ARG A 138 -25.55 4.28 -17.61
C ARG A 138 -26.79 4.92 -16.97
N LYS A 139 -26.66 6.15 -16.45
CA LYS A 139 -27.79 6.90 -15.86
C LYS A 139 -28.92 7.14 -16.85
N LYS A 140 -28.63 7.23 -18.15
CA LYS A 140 -29.61 7.39 -19.22
C LYS A 140 -30.28 6.08 -19.67
N GLY A 141 -29.98 4.94 -19.07
CA GLY A 141 -30.65 3.67 -19.40
C GLY A 141 -30.24 3.08 -20.75
N GLY A 142 -28.96 3.22 -21.15
CA GLY A 142 -28.44 2.47 -22.30
C GLY A 142 -28.80 3.03 -23.67
N ALA A 143 -28.89 4.35 -23.83
CA ALA A 143 -28.84 4.94 -25.16
C ALA A 143 -27.43 4.71 -25.75
N ALA A 144 -27.40 4.10 -26.93
CA ALA A 144 -26.22 3.69 -27.71
C ALA A 144 -25.06 4.70 -27.72
N PRO A 145 -23.80 4.24 -27.91
CA PRO A 145 -22.63 5.11 -27.89
C PRO A 145 -22.80 6.26 -28.89
N ALA A 146 -22.58 7.48 -28.42
CA ALA A 146 -22.52 8.70 -29.21
C ALA A 146 -21.26 8.76 -30.10
N SER A 147 -20.98 7.68 -30.84
CA SER A 147 -19.96 7.63 -31.90
C SER A 147 -20.50 8.09 -33.25
N ALA A 148 -21.54 8.93 -33.26
CA ALA A 148 -21.89 9.74 -34.42
C ALA A 148 -21.30 11.15 -34.21
N LEU A 149 -19.97 11.26 -34.37
CA LEU A 149 -19.33 12.56 -34.57
C LEU A 149 -19.61 13.00 -36.02
N PRO A 150 -20.30 14.12 -36.27
CA PRO A 150 -20.61 14.60 -37.61
C PRO A 150 -19.48 15.51 -38.12
N TRP A 151 -18.31 14.94 -38.38
CA TRP A 151 -17.24 15.66 -39.09
C TRP A 151 -16.73 14.74 -40.19
N GLY A 152 -17.45 14.72 -41.32
CA GLY A 152 -17.08 13.89 -42.48
C GLY A 152 -18.17 13.56 -43.50
N ALA A 153 -19.37 14.15 -43.44
CA ALA A 153 -20.38 14.02 -44.49
C ALA A 153 -20.64 15.39 -45.10
N GLY A 154 -19.85 15.73 -46.13
CA GLY A 154 -19.94 17.01 -46.82
C GLY A 154 -18.80 17.18 -47.82
N SER A 155 -18.59 16.17 -48.66
CA SER A 155 -17.84 16.31 -49.91
C SER A 155 -18.67 15.67 -51.01
N GLU A 156 -19.61 16.45 -51.55
CA GLU A 156 -20.14 16.39 -52.91
C GLU A 156 -20.83 17.73 -53.20
#